data_AF-A0A9E5HKD7-F1
#
_entry.id   AF-A0A9E5HKD7-F1
#
_cell.length_a   1.000
_cell.length_b   1.000
_cell.length_c   1.000
_cell.angle_alpha   90.00
_cell.angle_beta   90.00
_cell.angle_gamma   90.00
#
_symmetry.space_group_name_H-M   'P 1'
#
loop_
_entity.id
_entity.type
_entity.pdbx_description
1 polymer ?
#
loop_
_entity_poly.entity_id
_entity_poly.type
_entity_poly.pdbx_seq_one_letter_code
_entity_poly.pdbx_strand_id
1 'polypeptide(L)'
;MSSSQDYEKAVSDASDEVADFDDHRKGFVGRLQHALHVTPALVPLIVLVFAIALFGILLGSKFFSPFALTLILQQVQIVGVLAAAQTLIILTAGIDLSVGAIAVFCTVIMGQFSFRYG
;
A
#
# COMPACT_ATOMS: atom_id res chain seq x y z
N MET A 1 -30.84 54.00 22.05
CA MET A 1 -31.20 52.72 22.72
C MET A 1 -32.20 52.03 21.79
N SER A 2 -32.08 50.80 21.32
CA SER A 2 -30.96 49.88 21.09
C SER A 2 -31.49 48.93 20.02
N SER A 3 -30.98 48.99 18.79
CA SER A 3 -31.37 48.12 17.66
C SER A 3 -30.71 46.73 17.75
N SER A 4 -30.56 46.21 18.97
CA SER A 4 -29.88 44.93 19.24
C SER A 4 -30.82 43.73 19.25
N GLN A 5 -32.13 43.93 19.13
CA GLN A 5 -33.12 42.86 19.35
C GLN A 5 -33.56 42.14 18.07
N ASP A 6 -33.33 42.72 16.89
CA ASP A 6 -33.79 42.13 15.62
C ASP A 6 -32.78 41.17 14.98
N TYR A 7 -31.50 41.27 15.36
CA TYR A 7 -30.45 40.38 14.85
C TYR A 7 -30.49 38.98 15.50
N GLU A 8 -30.97 38.88 16.74
CA GLU A 8 -31.08 37.61 17.47
C GLU A 8 -32.20 36.71 16.92
N LYS A 9 -33.29 37.31 16.40
CA LYS A 9 -34.42 36.57 15.80
C LYS A 9 -34.04 35.87 14.49
N ALA A 10 -33.16 36.50 13.69
CA ALA A 10 -32.66 35.90 12.45
C ALA A 10 -31.74 34.69 12.72
N VAL A 11 -31.09 34.66 13.89
CA VAL A 11 -30.27 33.52 14.34
C VAL A 11 -31.12 32.44 15.02
N SER A 12 -32.20 32.83 15.70
CA SER A 12 -33.18 31.91 16.31
C SER A 12 -33.99 31.10 15.30
N ASP A 13 -34.19 31.61 14.08
CA ASP A 13 -34.89 30.94 12.97
C ASP A 13 -33.92 30.25 12.00
N ALA A 14 -32.62 30.56 12.11
CA ALA A 14 -31.60 29.81 11.42
C ALA A 14 -31.50 28.42 12.06
N SER A 15 -31.87 27.39 11.30
CA SER A 15 -31.69 26.00 11.69
C SER A 15 -30.25 25.80 12.16
N ASP A 16 -30.09 25.23 13.36
CA ASP A 16 -28.84 24.68 13.91
C ASP A 16 -28.37 23.43 13.10
N GLU A 17 -28.79 23.34 11.84
CA GLU A 17 -28.43 22.35 10.86
C GLU A 17 -27.05 22.74 10.33
N VAL A 18 -26.06 22.49 11.19
CA VAL A 18 -24.67 22.29 10.78
C VAL A 18 -24.72 21.37 9.58
N ALA A 19 -24.11 21.79 8.46
CA ALA A 19 -24.03 21.00 7.24
C ALA A 19 -23.50 19.60 7.56
N ASP A 20 -24.42 18.66 7.79
CA ASP A 20 -24.11 17.26 7.77
C ASP A 20 -23.87 16.99 6.30
N PHE A 21 -22.59 16.82 5.96
CA PHE A 21 -22.24 16.33 4.63
C PHE A 21 -22.97 15.00 4.52
N ASP A 22 -24.09 14.98 3.82
CA ASP A 22 -24.74 13.77 3.34
C ASP A 22 -23.61 12.90 2.80
N ASP A 23 -23.17 11.91 3.58
CA ASP A 23 -22.08 11.00 3.25
C ASP A 23 -22.66 10.03 2.22
N HIS A 24 -22.98 10.59 1.06
CA HIS A 24 -23.69 9.98 -0.03
C HIS A 24 -22.75 8.92 -0.59
N ARG A 25 -22.91 7.72 -0.03
CA ARG A 25 -22.43 6.43 -0.55
C ARG A 25 -20.93 6.17 -0.31
N LYS A 26 -20.53 5.97 0.95
CA LYS A 26 -19.56 4.89 1.22
C LYS A 26 -20.25 3.53 1.08
N GLY A 27 -20.63 3.18 -0.14
CA GLY A 27 -21.09 1.83 -0.49
C GLY A 27 -20.00 0.78 -0.19
N PHE A 28 -20.26 -0.48 -0.51
CA PHE A 28 -19.27 -1.56 -0.33
C PHE A 28 -17.90 -1.20 -0.93
N VAL A 29 -17.90 -0.52 -2.08
CA VAL A 29 -16.70 0.02 -2.75
C VAL A 29 -15.99 1.09 -1.93
N GLY A 30 -16.72 2.00 -1.29
CA GLY A 30 -16.15 3.06 -0.45
C GLY A 30 -15.52 2.53 0.85
N ARG A 31 -16.11 1.48 1.45
CA ARG A 31 -15.50 0.79 2.60
C ARG A 31 -14.25 0.00 2.20
N LEU A 32 -14.29 -0.68 1.06
CA LEU A 32 -13.13 -1.38 0.53
C LEU A 32 -11.98 -0.40 0.20
N GLN A 33 -12.29 0.70 -0.48
CA GLN A 33 -11.32 1.76 -0.76
C GLN A 33 -10.73 2.36 0.52
N HIS A 34 -11.57 2.63 1.53
CA HIS A 34 -11.10 3.16 2.80
C HIS A 34 -10.22 2.15 3.56
N ALA A 35 -10.61 0.88 3.61
CA ALA A 35 -9.80 -0.18 4.23
C ALA A 35 -8.45 -0.38 3.53
N LEU A 36 -8.41 -0.30 2.19
CA LEU A 36 -7.15 -0.40 1.42
C LEU A 36 -6.24 0.82 1.62
N HIS A 37 -6.79 2.02 1.80
CA HIS A 37 -6.00 3.23 2.09
C HIS A 37 -5.51 3.29 3.53
N VAL A 38 -6.32 2.86 4.50
CA VAL A 38 -5.95 2.87 5.93
C VAL A 38 -4.89 1.79 6.22
N THR A 39 -4.91 0.68 5.49
CA THR A 39 -3.94 -0.42 5.66
C THR A 39 -3.25 -0.75 4.33
N PRO A 40 -2.20 0.01 3.94
CA PRO A 40 -1.54 -0.15 2.64
C PRO A 40 -0.99 -1.56 2.38
N ALA A 41 -0.66 -2.31 3.44
CA ALA A 41 -0.20 -3.70 3.36
C ALA A 41 -1.26 -4.69 2.83
N LEU A 42 -2.55 -4.34 2.88
CA LEU A 42 -3.63 -5.19 2.35
C LEU A 42 -3.58 -5.30 0.83
N VAL A 43 -3.17 -4.24 0.13
CA VAL A 43 -3.08 -4.22 -1.33
C VAL A 43 -2.16 -5.34 -1.84
N PRO A 44 -0.86 -5.40 -1.46
CA PRO A 44 0.03 -6.47 -1.93
C PRO A 44 -0.41 -7.86 -1.45
N LEU A 45 -1.02 -7.98 -0.26
CA LEU A 45 -1.55 -9.25 0.22
C LEU A 45 -2.68 -9.78 -0.67
N ILE A 46 -3.64 -8.93 -1.01
CA ILE A 46 -4.77 -9.29 -1.89
C ILE A 46 -4.26 -9.66 -3.28
N VAL A 47 -3.31 -8.88 -3.82
CA VAL A 47 -2.69 -9.17 -5.11
C VAL A 47 -1.98 -10.53 -5.09
N LEU A 48 -1.26 -10.86 -4.01
CA LEU A 48 -0.59 -12.16 -3.86
C LEU A 48 -1.60 -13.31 -3.84
N VAL A 49 -2.64 -13.23 -3.01
CA VAL A 49 -3.67 -14.28 -2.91
C VAL A 49 -4.38 -14.45 -4.25
N PHE A 50 -4.73 -13.34 -4.90
CA PHE A 50 -5.36 -13.36 -6.22
C PHE A 50 -4.45 -13.98 -7.28
N ALA A 51 -3.16 -13.64 -7.30
CA ALA A 51 -2.19 -14.21 -8.22
C ALA A 51 -2.04 -15.73 -8.00
N ILE A 52 -1.92 -16.19 -6.77
CA ILE A 52 -1.84 -17.63 -6.45
C ILE A 52 -3.10 -18.36 -6.92
N ALA A 53 -4.29 -17.80 -6.66
CA ALA A 53 -5.55 -18.40 -7.10
C ALA A 53 -5.65 -18.45 -8.63
N LEU A 54 -5.34 -17.34 -9.30
CA LEU A 54 -5.41 -17.21 -10.76
C LEU A 54 -4.41 -18.15 -11.46
N PHE A 55 -3.13 -18.10 -11.09
CA PHE A 55 -2.11 -18.98 -11.67
C PHE A 55 -2.33 -20.44 -11.27
N GLY A 56 -2.85 -20.70 -10.07
CA GLY A 56 -3.24 -22.03 -9.63
C GLY A 56 -4.35 -22.63 -10.48
N ILE A 57 -5.38 -21.84 -10.85
CA ILE A 57 -6.47 -22.29 -11.72
C ILE A 57 -5.99 -22.44 -13.17
N LEU A 58 -5.23 -21.47 -13.70
CA LEU A 58 -4.85 -21.44 -15.11
C LEU A 58 -3.70 -22.40 -15.46
N LEU A 59 -2.70 -22.54 -14.59
CA LEU A 59 -1.49 -23.33 -14.86
C LEU A 59 -1.41 -24.61 -14.01
N GLY A 60 -2.20 -24.73 -12.94
CA GLY A 60 -2.32 -25.93 -12.12
C GLY A 60 -0.99 -26.54 -11.70
N SER A 61 -0.72 -27.75 -12.18
CA SER A 61 0.46 -28.54 -11.84
C SER A 61 1.80 -27.92 -12.29
N LYS A 62 1.81 -27.04 -13.30
CA LYS A 62 3.04 -26.35 -13.71
C LYS A 62 3.43 -25.26 -12.70
N PHE A 63 2.45 -24.50 -12.22
CA PHE A 63 2.66 -23.46 -11.22
C PHE A 63 3.03 -24.08 -9.87
N PHE A 64 2.32 -25.13 -9.45
CA PHE A 64 2.62 -25.86 -8.22
C PHE A 64 3.72 -26.92 -8.36
N SER A 65 4.48 -26.91 -9.46
CA SER A 65 5.62 -27.82 -9.62
C SER A 65 6.74 -27.44 -8.63
N PRO A 66 7.46 -28.42 -8.05
CA PRO A 66 8.58 -28.13 -7.14
C PRO A 66 9.64 -27.23 -7.76
N PHE A 67 9.89 -27.38 -9.06
CA PHE A 67 10.83 -26.56 -9.81
C PHE A 67 10.37 -25.10 -9.90
N ALA A 68 9.12 -24.84 -10.31
CA ALA A 68 8.60 -23.48 -10.42
C ALA A 68 8.51 -22.80 -9.04
N LEU A 69 8.03 -23.50 -8.01
CA LEU A 69 8.01 -22.97 -6.64
C LEU A 69 9.41 -22.65 -6.14
N THR A 70 10.39 -23.51 -6.41
CA THR A 70 11.78 -23.24 -6.01
C THR A 70 12.30 -21.97 -6.69
N LEU A 71 12.07 -21.80 -7.99
CA LEU A 71 12.50 -20.58 -8.70
C LEU A 71 11.80 -19.32 -8.16
N ILE A 72 10.50 -19.39 -7.87
CA ILE A 72 9.76 -18.27 -7.29
C ILE A 72 10.30 -17.92 -5.91
N LEU A 73 10.42 -18.92 -5.03
CA LEU A 73 10.96 -18.73 -3.69
C LEU A 73 12.41 -18.23 -3.75
N GLN A 74 13.22 -18.72 -4.69
CA GLN A 74 14.60 -18.26 -4.85
C GLN A 74 14.71 -16.81 -5.32
N GLN A 75 13.78 -16.33 -6.13
CA GLN A 75 13.76 -14.92 -6.53
C GLN A 75 13.26 -14.02 -5.40
N VAL A 76 12.23 -14.48 -4.68
CA VAL A 76 11.60 -13.72 -3.59
C VAL A 76 12.47 -13.71 -2.32
N GLN A 77 13.27 -14.76 -2.06
CA GLN A 77 14.10 -14.87 -0.86
C GLN A 77 15.02 -13.66 -0.68
N ILE A 78 15.59 -13.14 -1.78
CA ILE A 78 16.53 -12.03 -1.74
C ILE A 78 15.82 -10.78 -1.20
N VAL A 79 14.65 -10.47 -1.75
CA VAL A 79 13.83 -9.33 -1.31
C VAL A 79 13.32 -9.54 0.12
N GLY A 80 12.93 -10.77 0.48
CA GLY A 80 12.45 -11.11 1.83
C GLY A 80 13.51 -10.93 2.92
N VAL A 81 14.73 -11.40 2.68
CA VAL A 81 15.86 -11.23 3.60
C VAL A 81 16.22 -9.75 3.74
N LEU A 82 16.27 -8.99 2.64
CA LEU A 82 16.51 -7.55 2.67
C LEU A 82 15.44 -6.80 3.48
N ALA A 83 14.16 -7.14 3.28
CA ALA A 83 13.06 -6.54 4.02
C ALA A 83 13.12 -6.84 5.52
N ALA A 84 13.46 -8.08 5.90
CA ALA A 84 13.64 -8.47 7.31
C ALA A 84 14.82 -7.73 7.95
N ALA A 85 15.95 -7.64 7.24
CA ALA A 85 17.14 -6.92 7.71
C ALA A 85 16.85 -5.43 7.91
N GLN A 86 16.18 -4.79 6.94
CA GLN A 86 15.78 -3.38 7.06
C GLN A 86 14.83 -3.16 8.24
N THR A 87 13.89 -4.08 8.47
CA THR A 87 12.96 -4.00 9.62
C THR A 87 13.72 -4.06 10.95
N LEU A 88 14.69 -4.97 11.09
CA LEU A 88 15.53 -5.08 12.29
C LEU A 88 16.35 -3.80 12.53
N ILE A 89 16.94 -3.22 11.48
CA ILE A 89 17.73 -1.98 11.58
C ILE A 89 16.87 -0.81 12.02
N ILE A 90 15.66 -0.67 11.44
CA ILE A 90 14.69 0.37 11.83
C ILE A 90 14.36 0.26 13.32
N LEU A 91 14.15 -0.96 13.83
CA LEU A 91 13.83 -1.19 15.24
C LEU A 91 15.02 -0.93 16.20
N THR A 92 16.26 -0.88 15.69
CA THR A 92 17.49 -0.80 16.51
C THR A 92 18.14 0.59 16.55
N ALA A 93 17.40 1.66 16.18
CA ALA A 93 17.82 3.09 16.20
C ALA A 93 18.47 3.67 14.93
N GLY A 94 18.34 3.01 13.77
CA GLY A 94 18.75 3.57 12.48
C GLY A 94 17.60 3.56 11.46
N ILE A 95 17.06 4.73 11.10
CA ILE A 95 16.04 4.89 10.05
C ILE A 95 16.71 4.82 8.66
N ASP A 96 17.61 3.87 8.43
CA ASP A 96 18.37 3.88 7.20
C ASP A 96 17.73 3.01 6.11
N LEU A 97 17.02 3.69 5.22
CA LEU A 97 16.49 3.15 3.97
C LEU A 97 17.59 2.98 2.90
N SER A 98 18.86 3.33 3.19
CA SER A 98 19.98 3.27 2.23
C SER A 98 20.23 1.88 1.63
N VAL A 99 19.85 0.79 2.31
CA VAL A 99 19.98 -0.58 1.74
C VAL A 99 19.23 -0.71 0.41
N GLY A 100 18.04 -0.09 0.31
CA GLY A 100 17.28 -0.06 -0.94
C GLY A 100 17.97 0.81 -1.99
N ALA A 101 18.46 1.98 -1.60
CA ALA A 101 19.16 2.90 -2.49
C ALA A 101 20.47 2.31 -3.05
N ILE A 102 21.25 1.64 -2.19
CA ILE A 102 22.50 0.95 -2.58
C ILE A 102 22.19 -0.22 -3.51
N ALA A 103 21.14 -1.01 -3.23
CA ALA A 103 20.72 -2.09 -4.12
C ALA A 103 20.38 -1.55 -5.52
N VAL A 104 19.61 -0.46 -5.62
CA VAL A 104 19.28 0.18 -6.91
C VAL A 104 20.53 0.76 -7.58
N PHE A 105 21.44 1.38 -6.82
CA PHE A 105 22.69 1.90 -7.38
C PHE A 105 23.55 0.78 -7.97
N CYS A 106 23.69 -0.33 -7.25
CA CYS A 106 24.41 -1.52 -7.73
C CYS A 106 23.75 -2.14 -8.97
N THR A 107 22.41 -2.19 -9.07
CA THR A 107 21.75 -2.70 -10.27
C THR A 107 21.94 -1.78 -11.47
N VAL A 108 21.97 -0.46 -11.27
CA VAL A 108 22.32 0.49 -12.34
C VAL A 108 23.76 0.30 -12.81
N ILE A 109 24.72 0.17 -11.89
CA ILE A 109 26.12 -0.09 -12.25
C ILE A 109 26.25 -1.42 -13.00
N MET A 110 25.68 -2.50 -12.49
CA MET A 110 25.70 -3.81 -13.15
C MET A 110 25.04 -3.76 -14.52
N GLY A 111 23.93 -3.02 -14.67
CA GLY A 111 23.28 -2.80 -15.96
C GLY A 111 24.20 -2.09 -16.94
N GLN A 112 24.86 -1.00 -16.51
CA GLN A 112 25.84 -0.29 -17.35
C GLN A 112 27.05 -1.18 -17.70
N PHE A 113 27.51 -1.98 -16.76
CA PHE A 113 28.63 -2.89 -16.96
C PHE A 113 28.24 -3.99 -17.97
N SER A 114 27.05 -4.55 -17.87
CA SER A 114 26.51 -5.51 -18.83
C SER A 114 26.38 -4.87 -20.23
N PHE A 115 25.77 -3.69 -20.35
CA PHE A 115 25.66 -3.04 -21.66
C PHE A 115 27.01 -2.67 -22.29
N ARG A 116 28.03 -2.35 -21.48
CA ARG A 116 29.33 -1.91 -21.99
C ARG A 116 30.37 -3.03 -22.12
N TYR A 117 30.23 -4.11 -21.35
CA TYR A 117 31.22 -5.18 -21.24
C TYR A 117 30.66 -6.61 -21.34
N GLY A 118 29.34 -6.83 -21.20
CA GLY A 118 28.67 -8.14 -21.39
C GLY A 118 27.64 -8.49 -20.34
#